data_AF-A0A3E2ND30-F1
#
_entry.id   AF-A0A3E2ND30-F1
#
_cell.length_a   1.000
_cell.length_b   1.000
_cell.length_c   1.000
_cell.angle_alpha   90.00
_cell.angle_beta   90.00
_cell.angle_gamma   90.00
#
_symmetry.space_group_name_H-M   'P 1'
#
loop_
_entity.id
_entity.type
_entity.pdbx_description
1 polymer ?
#
loop_
_entity_poly.entity_id
_entity_poly.type
_entity_poly.pdbx_seq_one_letter_code
_entity_poly.pdbx_strand_id
1 'polypeptide(L)'
;MDDLYKMIKPFLNQTILTRYNFGFAGEVYIETDKFEEEYNQYLPILEKYFSLKKPYYCNRNYTYYSTDLIETTDLVKNIALDAPVILNLELSYDNKRYIIFSLTEYMLSCIAKLVGVIFSYTSLDYNYYKALKEYLIDLTDYITQIIFDEELNRFPPLSFGLIDSIISDLRELNISEVREYSEMDNILIMFITYFALCDYIGEHDIIISPLQGAALIPPFFISMQKYTNIVNRYSGFSGYEYVRFSKYDNTHYCELSLPDQVHLLGTQYPENTNILLIDDNTGTATTIKSIKQELLKYFKNISTCALEYYWEGKIFRTDYPAFQLDEIDLITPLCYRYFKILEEHLEFLKNGKDINFRYDLIKFSKINMIYDKIDYSLYINNNCTETSTKTRILSIYKRIKEVMNKF
;
A
#
# COMPACT_ATOMS: atom_id res chain seq x y z
N MET A 1 -15.86 -19.53 -6.47
CA MET A 1 -15.31 -18.15 -6.52
C MET A 1 -15.73 -17.29 -5.31
N ASP A 2 -16.35 -17.86 -4.25
CA ASP A 2 -16.69 -17.13 -3.01
C ASP A 2 -16.23 -17.88 -1.73
N ASP A 3 -15.53 -19.00 -1.89
CA ASP A 3 -15.34 -19.94 -0.79
C ASP A 3 -14.29 -19.43 0.20
N LEU A 4 -13.18 -18.85 -0.30
CA LEU A 4 -12.17 -18.25 0.57
C LEU A 4 -12.74 -17.02 1.28
N TYR A 5 -13.44 -16.13 0.57
CA TYR A 5 -14.06 -14.96 1.20
C TYR A 5 -15.02 -15.34 2.33
N LYS A 6 -15.92 -16.30 2.10
CA LYS A 6 -16.87 -16.77 3.13
C LYS A 6 -16.14 -17.35 4.35
N MET A 7 -15.04 -18.05 4.12
CA MET A 7 -14.21 -18.63 5.19
C MET A 7 -13.45 -17.56 5.99
N ILE A 8 -12.94 -16.52 5.33
CA ILE A 8 -12.13 -15.49 6.01
C ILE A 8 -12.96 -14.33 6.56
N LYS A 9 -14.20 -14.14 6.09
CA LYS A 9 -15.12 -13.07 6.54
C LYS A 9 -15.25 -12.94 8.07
N PRO A 10 -15.28 -14.01 8.88
CA PRO A 10 -15.31 -13.88 10.34
C PRO A 10 -14.13 -13.08 10.93
N PHE A 11 -12.93 -13.16 10.33
CA PHE A 11 -11.74 -12.46 10.82
C PHE A 11 -11.82 -10.94 10.66
N LEU A 12 -12.66 -10.43 9.75
CA LEU A 12 -12.88 -8.98 9.58
C LEU A 12 -13.28 -8.29 10.89
N ASN A 13 -14.03 -8.98 11.75
CA ASN A 13 -14.51 -8.42 13.02
C ASN A 13 -13.49 -8.54 14.17
N GLN A 14 -12.31 -9.13 13.93
CA GLN A 14 -11.26 -9.35 14.94
C GLN A 14 -10.11 -8.36 14.78
N THR A 15 -10.30 -7.27 14.03
CA THR A 15 -9.20 -6.36 13.70
C THR A 15 -9.20 -5.10 14.56
N ILE A 16 -7.99 -4.66 14.94
CA ILE A 16 -7.80 -3.39 15.67
C ILE A 16 -7.98 -2.17 14.77
N LEU A 17 -7.99 -2.34 13.45
CA LEU A 17 -8.11 -1.25 12.47
C LEU A 17 -9.39 -0.43 12.69
N THR A 18 -10.47 -1.03 13.19
CA THR A 18 -11.72 -0.33 13.54
C THR A 18 -11.60 0.63 14.72
N ARG A 19 -10.52 0.50 15.52
CA ARG A 19 -10.24 1.39 16.67
C ARG A 19 -9.40 2.61 16.28
N TYR A 20 -8.82 2.60 15.09
CA TYR A 20 -7.93 3.63 14.61
C TYR A 20 -8.65 4.62 13.69
N ASN A 21 -8.29 5.89 13.83
CA ASN A 21 -8.74 6.91 12.91
C ASN A 21 -7.74 7.02 11.76
N PHE A 22 -8.18 6.70 10.54
CA PHE A 22 -7.34 6.78 9.35
C PHE A 22 -7.53 8.10 8.59
N GLY A 23 -6.42 8.66 8.17
CA GLY A 23 -6.28 9.84 7.32
C GLY A 23 -6.38 9.53 5.85
N PHE A 24 -6.42 10.61 5.10
CA PHE A 24 -6.51 10.60 3.65
C PHE A 24 -5.29 9.95 2.99
N ALA A 25 -4.09 10.25 3.49
CA ALA A 25 -2.85 9.70 2.95
C ALA A 25 -2.51 8.33 3.57
N GLY A 26 -3.37 7.78 4.44
CA GLY A 26 -3.07 6.60 5.25
C GLY A 26 -2.45 6.93 6.62
N GLU A 27 -2.50 8.19 7.05
CA GLU A 27 -2.02 8.56 8.39
C GLU A 27 -2.93 7.93 9.45
N VAL A 28 -2.38 7.51 10.58
CA VAL A 28 -3.18 7.06 11.72
C VAL A 28 -3.16 8.13 12.80
N TYR A 29 -4.32 8.35 13.41
CA TYR A 29 -4.53 9.35 14.44
C TYR A 29 -4.97 8.70 15.76
N ILE A 30 -4.44 9.24 16.85
CA ILE A 30 -4.88 8.97 18.21
C ILE A 30 -5.23 10.30 18.91
N GLU A 31 -6.28 10.30 19.73
CA GLU A 31 -6.72 11.50 20.46
C GLU A 31 -5.68 11.94 21.50
N THR A 32 -5.47 13.26 21.63
CA THR A 32 -4.47 13.81 22.55
C THR A 32 -4.72 13.40 24.00
N ASP A 33 -5.97 13.42 24.49
CA ASP A 33 -6.31 13.04 25.87
C ASP A 33 -6.01 11.58 26.21
N LYS A 34 -5.99 10.68 25.21
CA LYS A 34 -5.64 9.26 25.37
C LYS A 34 -4.14 8.99 25.33
N PHE A 35 -3.36 9.86 24.69
CA PHE A 35 -1.96 9.58 24.37
C PHE A 35 -0.97 10.53 25.06
N GLU A 36 -1.38 11.75 25.44
CA GLU A 36 -0.49 12.82 25.88
C GLU A 36 0.31 12.48 27.15
N GLU A 37 -0.27 11.74 28.10
CA GLU A 37 0.43 11.32 29.33
C GLU A 37 1.62 10.41 29.00
N GLU A 38 1.37 9.29 28.30
CA GLU A 38 2.41 8.34 27.90
C GLU A 38 3.38 8.95 26.89
N TYR A 39 2.88 9.78 25.97
CA TYR A 39 3.71 10.52 25.04
C TYR A 39 4.73 11.40 25.77
N ASN A 40 4.29 12.15 26.77
CA ASN A 40 5.16 13.03 27.55
C ASN A 40 6.13 12.24 28.44
N GLN A 41 5.70 11.10 28.98
CA GLN A 41 6.56 10.22 29.78
C GLN A 41 7.73 9.65 28.96
N TYR A 42 7.48 9.31 27.69
CA TYR A 42 8.47 8.71 26.78
C TYR A 42 8.83 9.62 25.61
N LEU A 43 8.74 10.93 25.82
CA LEU A 43 8.91 11.97 24.81
C LEU A 43 10.19 11.81 23.96
N PRO A 44 11.39 11.54 24.54
CA PRO A 44 12.63 11.44 23.76
C PRO A 44 12.64 10.34 22.69
N ILE A 45 11.79 9.32 22.85
CA ILE A 45 11.64 8.24 21.87
C ILE A 45 10.48 8.58 20.92
N LEU A 46 9.34 8.99 21.46
CA LEU A 46 8.10 9.12 20.69
C LEU A 46 8.06 10.37 19.81
N GLU A 47 8.73 11.47 20.17
CA GLU A 47 8.75 12.69 19.36
C GLU A 47 9.37 12.50 17.96
N LYS A 48 10.23 11.48 17.80
CA LYS A 48 10.84 11.10 16.52
C LYS A 48 9.82 10.60 15.48
N TYR A 49 8.69 10.06 15.94
CA TYR A 49 7.74 9.32 15.09
C TYR A 49 6.37 9.98 14.99
N PHE A 50 6.03 10.88 15.92
CA PHE A 50 4.69 11.47 16.01
C PHE A 50 4.74 12.98 15.85
N SER A 51 3.78 13.51 15.08
CA SER A 51 3.52 14.94 15.01
C SER A 51 2.24 15.29 15.77
N LEU A 52 2.26 16.37 16.56
CA LEU A 52 1.08 16.89 17.22
C LEU A 52 0.25 17.71 16.22
N LYS A 53 -0.96 17.25 15.93
CA LYS A 53 -1.96 17.92 15.09
C LYS A 53 -3.27 18.05 15.89
N LYS A 54 -3.27 18.94 16.89
CA LYS A 54 -4.39 19.08 17.85
C LYS A 54 -5.75 19.06 17.14
N PRO A 55 -6.71 18.25 17.60
CA PRO A 55 -6.72 17.50 18.88
C PRO A 55 -6.13 16.07 18.82
N TYR A 56 -5.25 15.77 17.86
CA TYR A 56 -4.72 14.42 17.64
C TYR A 56 -3.19 14.37 17.58
N TYR A 57 -2.62 13.21 17.88
CA TYR A 57 -1.27 12.84 17.42
C TYR A 57 -1.37 12.05 16.10
N CYS A 58 -0.50 12.37 15.16
CA CYS A 58 -0.44 11.79 13.83
C CYS A 58 0.85 10.97 13.70
N ASN A 59 0.74 9.73 13.24
CA ASN A 59 1.88 8.83 13.03
C ASN A 59 2.75 9.16 11.81
N ARG A 60 2.64 10.39 11.28
CA ARG A 60 3.46 10.88 10.18
C ARG A 60 4.00 12.25 10.52
N ASN A 61 5.29 12.44 10.29
CA ASN A 61 6.01 13.71 10.41
C ASN A 61 6.87 13.95 9.16
N TYR A 62 7.72 14.97 9.17
CA TYR A 62 8.56 15.30 8.01
C TYR A 62 9.55 14.16 7.68
N THR A 63 10.07 13.44 8.68
CA THR A 63 11.02 12.34 8.49
C THR A 63 10.41 11.17 7.72
N TYR A 64 9.11 10.90 7.91
CA TYR A 64 8.36 9.91 7.11
C TYR A 64 8.50 10.17 5.60
N TYR A 65 8.43 11.45 5.23
CA TYR A 65 8.46 11.93 3.85
C TYR A 65 9.85 12.30 3.37
N SER A 66 10.90 12.03 4.15
CA SER A 66 12.24 12.41 3.75
C SER A 66 12.66 11.74 2.45
N THR A 67 13.25 12.53 1.57
CA THR A 67 13.97 12.08 0.37
C THR A 67 15.46 11.93 0.64
N ASP A 68 15.97 12.36 1.79
CA ASP A 68 17.38 12.24 2.12
C ASP A 68 17.72 10.79 2.50
N LEU A 69 18.74 10.22 1.86
CA LEU A 69 19.15 8.82 2.10
C LEU A 69 19.66 8.61 3.53
N ILE A 70 20.37 9.60 4.09
CA ILE A 70 20.93 9.51 5.45
C ILE A 70 19.78 9.56 6.46
N GLU A 71 18.85 10.51 6.34
CA GLU A 71 17.67 10.57 7.21
C GLU A 71 16.83 9.29 7.12
N THR A 72 16.62 8.76 5.91
CA THR A 72 15.87 7.52 5.70
C THR A 72 16.55 6.32 6.38
N THR A 73 17.87 6.21 6.29
CA THR A 73 18.60 5.05 6.84
C THR A 73 18.88 5.20 8.34
N ASP A 74 19.03 6.41 8.85
CA ASP A 74 19.07 6.70 10.28
C ASP A 74 17.72 6.37 10.93
N LEU A 75 16.60 6.70 10.26
CA LEU A 75 15.27 6.33 10.73
C LEU A 75 15.10 4.80 10.82
N VAL A 76 15.57 4.05 9.82
CA VAL A 76 15.58 2.57 9.84
C VAL A 76 16.33 2.04 11.07
N LYS A 77 17.53 2.57 11.34
CA LYS A 77 18.34 2.17 12.50
C LYS A 77 17.68 2.54 13.81
N ASN A 78 17.13 3.75 13.91
CA ASN A 78 16.43 4.24 15.10
C ASN A 78 15.21 3.36 15.42
N ILE A 79 14.40 2.98 14.43
CA ILE A 79 13.24 2.10 14.63
C ILE A 79 13.67 0.72 15.13
N ALA A 80 14.70 0.14 14.52
CA ALA A 80 15.21 -1.16 14.93
C ALA A 80 15.79 -1.19 16.35
N LEU A 81 16.24 -0.04 16.87
CA LEU A 81 16.66 0.13 18.27
C LEU A 81 15.48 0.44 19.21
N ASP A 82 14.61 1.36 18.81
CA ASP A 82 13.55 1.91 19.65
C ASP A 82 12.36 0.93 19.79
N ALA A 83 11.99 0.19 18.74
CA ALA A 83 10.83 -0.71 18.78
C ALA A 83 10.94 -1.83 19.84
N PRO A 84 12.09 -2.54 19.99
CA PRO A 84 12.28 -3.47 21.10
C PRO A 84 12.18 -2.82 22.49
N VAL A 85 12.66 -1.57 22.62
CA VAL A 85 12.55 -0.83 23.89
C VAL A 85 11.09 -0.53 24.19
N ILE A 86 10.35 0.01 23.22
CA ILE A 86 8.92 0.36 23.33
C ILE A 86 8.08 -0.86 23.72
N LEU A 87 8.34 -2.03 23.13
CA LEU A 87 7.63 -3.26 23.50
C LEU A 87 7.73 -3.58 25.00
N ASN A 88 8.87 -3.25 25.61
CA ASN A 88 9.15 -3.47 27.03
C ASN A 88 8.72 -2.31 27.95
N LEU A 89 8.27 -1.18 27.41
CA LEU A 89 7.78 -0.06 28.23
C LEU A 89 6.42 -0.37 28.88
N GLU A 90 6.18 0.24 30.03
CA GLU A 90 4.89 0.24 30.72
C GLU A 90 3.94 1.24 30.05
N LEU A 91 3.42 0.84 28.89
CA LEU A 91 2.41 1.57 28.12
C LEU A 91 1.07 0.83 28.20
N SER A 92 -0.03 1.57 28.15
CA SER A 92 -1.36 1.01 27.95
C SER A 92 -1.40 0.21 26.65
N TYR A 93 -2.27 -0.80 26.64
CA TYR A 93 -2.34 -1.77 25.56
C TYR A 93 -2.58 -1.11 24.19
N ASP A 94 -3.60 -0.26 24.09
CA ASP A 94 -3.97 0.38 22.82
C ASP A 94 -2.90 1.35 22.33
N ASN A 95 -2.28 2.14 23.22
CA ASN A 95 -1.21 3.07 22.85
C ASN A 95 0.05 2.33 22.41
N LYS A 96 0.43 1.24 23.10
CA LYS A 96 1.57 0.40 22.70
C LYS A 96 1.34 -0.16 21.29
N ARG A 97 0.15 -0.69 21.00
CA ARG A 97 -0.17 -1.19 19.65
C ARG A 97 -0.15 -0.08 18.61
N TYR A 98 -0.71 1.09 18.90
CA TYR A 98 -0.69 2.25 18.00
C TYR A 98 0.74 2.70 17.70
N ILE A 99 1.59 2.75 18.72
CA ILE A 99 3.01 3.08 18.56
C ILE A 99 3.70 2.05 17.67
N ILE A 100 3.58 0.77 17.99
CA ILE A 100 4.27 -0.29 17.24
C ILE A 100 3.75 -0.42 15.81
N PHE A 101 2.45 -0.23 15.58
CA PHE A 101 1.87 -0.11 14.24
C PHE A 101 2.55 1.00 13.45
N SER A 102 2.65 2.18 14.06
CA SER A 102 3.27 3.36 13.44
C SER A 102 4.74 3.12 13.09
N LEU A 103 5.56 2.61 14.03
CA LEU A 103 6.96 2.29 13.75
C LEU A 103 7.12 1.27 12.63
N THR A 104 6.21 0.28 12.56
CA THR A 104 6.20 -0.70 11.48
C THR A 104 5.89 -0.04 10.13
N GLU A 105 4.92 0.87 10.06
CA GLU A 105 4.63 1.64 8.83
C GLU A 105 5.81 2.50 8.37
N TYR A 106 6.48 3.22 9.27
CA TYR A 106 7.71 3.95 8.94
C TYR A 106 8.77 3.01 8.36
N MET A 107 9.00 1.87 9.00
CA MET A 107 9.98 0.89 8.55
C MET A 107 9.63 0.34 7.18
N LEU A 108 8.37 -0.03 6.94
CA LEU A 108 7.88 -0.49 5.64
C LEU A 108 8.15 0.56 4.55
N SER A 109 7.83 1.83 4.80
CA SER A 109 8.06 2.93 3.86
C SER A 109 9.54 3.08 3.53
N CYS A 110 10.42 3.13 4.55
CA CYS A 110 11.86 3.26 4.34
C CYS A 110 12.45 2.07 3.57
N ILE A 111 12.09 0.83 3.94
CA ILE A 111 12.60 -0.37 3.28
C ILE A 111 12.10 -0.44 1.83
N ALA A 112 10.83 -0.09 1.58
CA ALA A 112 10.31 -0.01 0.22
C ALA A 112 11.09 0.99 -0.63
N LYS A 113 11.40 2.18 -0.10
CA LYS A 113 12.24 3.19 -0.79
C LYS A 113 13.61 2.61 -1.17
N LEU A 114 14.26 1.90 -0.25
CA LEU A 114 15.56 1.25 -0.49
C LEU A 114 15.46 0.14 -1.54
N VAL A 115 14.41 -0.69 -1.51
CA VAL A 115 14.15 -1.70 -2.57
C VAL A 115 14.04 -1.03 -3.92
N GLY A 116 13.32 0.09 -4.01
CA GLY A 116 13.18 0.86 -5.24
C GLY A 116 14.50 1.35 -5.83
N VAL A 117 15.37 1.90 -4.97
CA VAL A 117 16.71 2.33 -5.39
C VAL A 117 17.54 1.14 -5.80
N ILE A 118 17.66 0.10 -4.97
CA ILE A 118 18.51 -1.06 -5.26
C ILE A 118 18.08 -1.77 -6.54
N PHE A 119 16.77 -1.91 -6.78
CA PHE A 119 16.24 -2.48 -8.03
C PHE A 119 16.67 -1.68 -9.27
N SER A 120 16.92 -0.38 -9.12
CA SER A 120 17.22 0.51 -10.25
C SER A 120 18.67 0.47 -10.73
N TYR A 121 19.60 -0.10 -9.95
CA TYR A 121 21.03 -0.13 -10.25
C TYR A 121 21.57 -1.56 -10.25
N THR A 122 22.00 -2.04 -11.41
CA THR A 122 22.63 -3.36 -11.58
C THR A 122 24.04 -3.45 -11.00
N SER A 123 24.65 -2.30 -10.69
CA SER A 123 25.94 -2.20 -10.02
C SER A 123 25.89 -2.51 -8.51
N LEU A 124 24.70 -2.47 -7.89
CA LEU A 124 24.51 -2.83 -6.49
C LEU A 124 24.38 -4.35 -6.32
N ASP A 125 24.80 -4.87 -5.15
CA ASP A 125 24.70 -6.30 -4.87
C ASP A 125 23.23 -6.77 -4.91
N TYR A 126 22.94 -7.72 -5.80
CA TYR A 126 21.63 -8.36 -5.92
C TYR A 126 21.14 -8.99 -4.60
N ASN A 127 22.06 -9.39 -3.71
CA ASN A 127 21.71 -9.88 -2.38
C ASN A 127 21.03 -8.82 -1.51
N TYR A 128 21.31 -7.53 -1.72
CA TYR A 128 20.59 -6.46 -1.01
C TYR A 128 19.11 -6.45 -1.39
N TYR A 129 18.81 -6.56 -2.69
CA TYR A 129 17.42 -6.63 -3.16
C TYR A 129 16.67 -7.79 -2.53
N LYS A 130 17.29 -8.98 -2.52
CA LYS A 130 16.70 -10.19 -1.92
C LYS A 130 16.49 -10.02 -0.40
N ALA A 131 17.50 -9.55 0.32
CA ALA A 131 17.42 -9.37 1.77
C ALA A 131 16.36 -8.33 2.17
N LEU A 132 16.26 -7.21 1.46
CA LEU A 132 15.24 -6.21 1.74
C LEU A 132 13.82 -6.69 1.36
N LYS A 133 13.68 -7.48 0.30
CA LYS A 133 12.39 -8.14 -0.02
C LYS A 133 11.96 -9.09 1.09
N GLU A 134 12.84 -9.97 1.52
CA GLU A 134 12.55 -10.87 2.65
C GLU A 134 12.18 -10.07 3.91
N TYR A 135 12.88 -8.97 4.18
CA TYR A 135 12.54 -8.11 5.33
C TYR A 135 11.21 -7.36 5.18
N LEU A 136 10.80 -6.96 3.96
CA LEU A 136 9.45 -6.42 3.72
C LEU A 136 8.39 -7.45 4.11
N ILE A 137 8.60 -8.74 3.79
CA ILE A 137 7.69 -9.81 4.18
C ILE A 137 7.64 -9.99 5.70
N ASP A 138 8.79 -9.94 6.39
CA ASP A 138 8.82 -10.05 7.84
C ASP A 138 8.06 -8.88 8.50
N LEU A 139 8.20 -7.66 7.97
CA LEU A 139 7.48 -6.49 8.43
C LEU A 139 5.98 -6.57 8.12
N THR A 140 5.57 -7.07 6.94
CA THR A 140 4.14 -7.23 6.62
C THR A 140 3.50 -8.42 7.35
N ASP A 141 4.27 -9.46 7.67
CA ASP A 141 3.81 -10.54 8.57
C ASP A 141 3.57 -9.94 9.96
N TYR A 142 4.50 -9.11 10.45
CA TYR A 142 4.35 -8.42 11.74
C TYR A 142 3.19 -7.43 11.77
N ILE A 143 2.99 -6.59 10.72
CA ILE A 143 1.85 -5.68 10.67
C ILE A 143 0.52 -6.44 10.61
N THR A 144 0.49 -7.62 9.99
CA THR A 144 -0.68 -8.50 9.97
C THR A 144 -1.01 -9.00 11.37
N GLN A 145 -0.02 -9.44 12.15
CA GLN A 145 -0.20 -9.80 13.58
C GLN A 145 -0.72 -8.61 14.39
N ILE A 146 -0.22 -7.40 14.12
CA ILE A 146 -0.72 -6.18 14.76
C ILE A 146 -2.21 -5.98 14.43
N ILE A 147 -2.59 -6.05 13.15
CA ILE A 147 -3.96 -5.86 12.66
C ILE A 147 -4.94 -6.81 13.35
N PHE A 148 -4.57 -8.08 13.52
CA PHE A 148 -5.43 -9.12 14.11
C PHE A 148 -5.31 -9.27 15.64
N ASP A 149 -4.85 -8.21 16.30
CA ASP A 149 -4.79 -8.13 17.76
C ASP A 149 -3.92 -9.23 18.43
N GLU A 150 -2.94 -9.80 17.72
CA GLU A 150 -2.06 -10.86 18.27
C GLU A 150 -1.03 -10.31 19.27
N GLU A 151 -0.47 -11.19 20.11
CA GLU A 151 0.55 -10.85 21.09
C GLU A 151 1.89 -10.49 20.41
N LEU A 152 2.42 -9.30 20.72
CA LEU A 152 3.63 -8.77 20.10
C LEU A 152 4.84 -9.00 21.01
N ASN A 153 5.56 -10.09 20.77
CA ASN A 153 6.68 -10.50 21.63
C ASN A 153 8.06 -9.99 21.14
N ARG A 154 8.22 -9.76 19.83
CA ARG A 154 9.50 -9.35 19.24
C ARG A 154 9.31 -8.60 17.93
N PHE A 155 9.96 -7.45 17.80
CA PHE A 155 10.03 -6.72 16.54
C PHE A 155 10.94 -7.42 15.52
N PRO A 156 10.62 -7.44 14.21
CA PRO A 156 11.44 -8.07 13.18
C PRO A 156 12.89 -7.59 13.18
N PRO A 157 13.88 -8.49 13.37
CA PRO A 157 15.28 -8.11 13.48
C PRO A 157 15.84 -7.65 12.13
N LEU A 158 16.62 -6.56 12.14
CA LEU A 158 17.35 -6.05 10.99
C LEU A 158 18.86 -6.04 11.29
N SER A 159 19.66 -6.51 10.34
CA SER A 159 21.13 -6.43 10.44
C SER A 159 21.60 -5.01 10.14
N PHE A 160 22.19 -4.32 11.13
CA PHE A 160 22.82 -3.01 10.88
C PHE A 160 23.98 -3.08 9.90
N GLY A 161 24.73 -4.19 9.91
CA GLY A 161 25.79 -4.41 8.92
C GLY A 161 25.25 -4.41 7.48
N LEU A 162 24.05 -4.95 7.25
CA LEU A 162 23.40 -4.90 5.93
C LEU A 162 23.10 -3.45 5.52
N ILE A 163 22.50 -2.67 6.43
CA ILE A 163 22.17 -1.27 6.17
C ILE A 163 23.43 -0.42 5.95
N ASP A 164 24.48 -0.65 6.74
CA ASP A 164 25.76 0.04 6.60
C ASP A 164 26.42 -0.25 5.25
N SER A 165 26.40 -1.50 4.80
CA SER A 165 26.89 -1.89 3.47
C SER A 165 26.09 -1.23 2.34
N ILE A 166 24.75 -1.24 2.43
CA ILE A 166 23.88 -0.56 1.45
C ILE A 166 24.23 0.94 1.37
N ILE A 167 24.36 1.62 2.52
CA ILE A 167 24.71 3.06 2.54
C ILE A 167 26.07 3.30 1.90
N SER A 168 27.06 2.47 2.19
CA SER A 168 28.41 2.60 1.62
C SER A 168 28.36 2.56 0.10
N ASP A 169 27.72 1.53 -0.46
CA ASP A 169 27.68 1.31 -1.91
C ASP A 169 26.84 2.39 -2.62
N LEU A 170 25.73 2.82 -2.02
CA LEU A 170 24.93 3.93 -2.56
C LEU A 170 25.72 5.25 -2.58
N ARG A 171 26.55 5.52 -1.56
CA ARG A 171 27.43 6.69 -1.53
C ARG A 171 28.53 6.63 -2.57
N GLU A 172 29.10 5.45 -2.82
CA GLU A 172 30.09 5.26 -3.89
C GLU A 172 29.50 5.57 -5.28
N LEU A 173 28.20 5.32 -5.46
CA LEU A 173 27.45 5.66 -6.66
C LEU A 173 26.93 7.12 -6.68
N ASN A 174 27.25 7.93 -5.68
CA ASN A 174 26.75 9.31 -5.49
C ASN A 174 25.21 9.40 -5.41
N ILE A 175 24.56 8.38 -4.86
CA ILE A 175 23.12 8.39 -4.60
C ILE A 175 22.90 8.99 -3.21
N SER A 176 22.37 10.22 -3.16
CA SER A 176 22.04 10.92 -1.91
C SER A 176 20.55 10.99 -1.61
N GLU A 177 19.71 10.64 -2.59
CA GLU A 177 18.27 10.80 -2.50
C GLU A 177 17.53 9.48 -2.75
N VAL A 178 16.39 9.34 -2.08
CA VAL A 178 15.37 8.30 -2.27
C VAL A 178 14.06 8.96 -2.69
N ARG A 179 13.13 8.17 -3.24
CA ARG A 179 11.80 8.70 -3.58
C ARG A 179 11.04 9.12 -2.32
N GLU A 180 10.33 10.24 -2.41
CA GLU A 180 9.60 10.85 -1.28
C GLU A 180 8.51 9.91 -0.71
N TYR A 181 7.77 9.22 -1.58
CA TYR A 181 6.62 8.39 -1.23
C TYR A 181 6.69 6.97 -1.83
N SER A 182 6.12 6.01 -1.12
CA SER A 182 5.48 4.85 -1.73
C SER A 182 3.98 5.16 -1.76
N GLU A 183 3.41 5.34 -2.96
CA GLU A 183 2.06 5.92 -3.15
C GLU A 183 0.93 5.13 -2.46
N MET A 184 1.12 3.82 -2.26
CA MET A 184 0.20 2.95 -1.50
C MET A 184 0.81 2.45 -0.20
N ASP A 185 0.94 3.33 0.78
CA ASP A 185 1.28 3.00 2.17
C ASP A 185 0.06 2.93 3.09
N ASN A 186 -1.15 3.05 2.54
CA ASN A 186 -2.39 2.99 3.29
C ASN A 186 -2.80 1.52 3.56
N ILE A 187 -2.41 1.02 4.74
CA ILE A 187 -2.72 -0.33 5.22
C ILE A 187 -4.22 -0.64 5.21
N LEU A 188 -5.09 0.33 5.50
CA LEU A 188 -6.54 0.11 5.50
C LEU A 188 -7.06 -0.18 4.08
N ILE A 189 -6.60 0.55 3.07
CA ILE A 189 -6.99 0.30 1.67
C ILE A 189 -6.52 -1.07 1.22
N MET A 190 -5.27 -1.42 1.51
CA MET A 190 -4.74 -2.75 1.17
C MET A 190 -5.49 -3.85 1.92
N PHE A 191 -5.85 -3.66 3.18
CA PHE A 191 -6.63 -4.60 3.98
C PHE A 191 -8.03 -4.84 3.38
N ILE A 192 -8.78 -3.77 3.11
CA ILE A 192 -10.13 -3.88 2.53
C ILE A 192 -10.05 -4.56 1.16
N THR A 193 -9.05 -4.19 0.36
CA THR A 193 -8.86 -4.76 -0.97
C THR A 193 -8.51 -6.24 -0.90
N TYR A 194 -7.60 -6.64 0.00
CA TYR A 194 -7.25 -8.04 0.18
C TYR A 194 -8.50 -8.90 0.43
N PHE A 195 -9.38 -8.51 1.34
CA PHE A 195 -10.61 -9.26 1.61
C PHE A 195 -11.54 -9.33 0.40
N ALA A 196 -11.61 -8.25 -0.37
CA ALA A 196 -12.39 -8.23 -1.60
C ALA A 196 -11.83 -9.20 -2.65
N LEU A 197 -10.51 -9.33 -2.72
CA LEU A 197 -9.77 -10.04 -3.78
C LEU A 197 -9.16 -11.37 -3.36
N CYS A 198 -9.34 -11.81 -2.11
CA CYS A 198 -8.64 -12.97 -1.55
C CYS A 198 -8.74 -14.24 -2.42
N ASP A 199 -9.95 -14.57 -2.91
CA ASP A 199 -10.16 -15.71 -3.81
C ASP A 199 -9.30 -15.59 -5.07
N TYR A 200 -9.16 -14.37 -5.60
CA TYR A 200 -8.42 -14.10 -6.81
C TYR A 200 -6.92 -14.14 -6.59
N ILE A 201 -6.43 -13.53 -5.51
CA ILE A 201 -5.01 -13.58 -5.13
C ILE A 201 -4.56 -15.04 -4.98
N GLY A 202 -5.42 -15.89 -4.39
CA GLY A 202 -5.14 -17.32 -4.20
C GLY A 202 -5.02 -18.17 -5.47
N GLU A 203 -5.44 -17.66 -6.63
CA GLU A 203 -5.35 -18.36 -7.92
C GLU A 203 -4.01 -18.11 -8.65
N HIS A 204 -3.18 -17.18 -8.17
CA HIS A 204 -1.96 -16.75 -8.85
C HIS A 204 -0.69 -17.28 -8.20
N ASP A 205 0.28 -17.64 -9.02
CA ASP A 205 1.59 -18.15 -8.60
C ASP A 205 2.50 -17.01 -8.15
N ILE A 206 2.42 -15.85 -8.81
CA ILE A 206 3.16 -14.64 -8.44
C ILE A 206 2.33 -13.37 -8.58
N ILE A 207 2.64 -12.39 -7.73
CA ILE A 207 2.14 -11.02 -7.83
C ILE A 207 3.29 -10.13 -8.36
N ILE A 208 3.03 -9.38 -9.43
CA ILE A 208 3.99 -8.40 -9.96
C ILE A 208 3.44 -7.00 -9.74
N SER A 209 4.25 -6.10 -9.20
CA SER A 209 3.87 -4.69 -9.03
C SER A 209 4.88 -3.72 -9.63
N PRO A 210 4.42 -2.60 -10.22
CA PRO A 210 5.30 -1.53 -10.62
C PRO A 210 5.82 -0.75 -9.41
N LEU A 211 7.13 -0.55 -9.34
CA LEU A 211 7.77 0.35 -8.40
C LEU A 211 7.59 1.81 -8.85
N GLN A 212 7.48 2.77 -7.93
CA GLN A 212 7.50 2.64 -6.47
C GLN A 212 6.10 2.55 -5.84
N GLY A 213 5.07 3.04 -6.53
CA GLY A 213 3.74 3.29 -5.96
C GLY A 213 3.11 2.05 -5.32
N ALA A 214 3.22 0.92 -5.99
CA ALA A 214 2.65 -0.37 -5.59
C ALA A 214 3.59 -1.26 -4.75
N ALA A 215 4.73 -0.74 -4.27
CA ALA A 215 5.76 -1.56 -3.63
C ALA A 215 5.26 -2.36 -2.41
N LEU A 216 4.31 -1.83 -1.63
CA LEU A 216 3.84 -2.50 -0.42
C LEU A 216 2.71 -3.51 -0.67
N ILE A 217 2.08 -3.49 -1.86
CA ILE A 217 0.91 -4.31 -2.15
C ILE A 217 1.25 -5.81 -2.15
N PRO A 218 2.27 -6.29 -2.91
CA PRO A 218 2.56 -7.72 -2.93
C PRO A 218 2.95 -8.32 -1.57
N PRO A 219 3.90 -7.76 -0.80
CA PRO A 219 4.28 -8.36 0.47
C PRO A 219 3.11 -8.35 1.47
N PHE A 220 2.29 -7.28 1.49
CA PHE A 220 1.12 -7.22 2.35
C PHE A 220 0.06 -8.29 1.99
N PHE A 221 -0.23 -8.49 0.71
CA PHE A 221 -1.19 -9.53 0.29
C PHE A 221 -0.69 -10.94 0.58
N ILE A 222 0.60 -11.20 0.42
CA ILE A 222 1.21 -12.48 0.77
C ILE A 222 1.13 -12.73 2.28
N SER A 223 1.40 -11.74 3.11
CA SER A 223 1.27 -11.84 4.58
C SER A 223 -0.17 -12.11 5.01
N MET A 224 -1.13 -11.40 4.44
CA MET A 224 -2.56 -11.64 4.69
C MET A 224 -2.99 -13.04 4.23
N GLN A 225 -2.46 -13.51 3.09
CA GLN A 225 -2.69 -14.86 2.58
C GLN A 225 -2.10 -15.92 3.51
N LYS A 226 -0.85 -15.76 3.97
CA LYS A 226 -0.23 -16.60 5.02
C LYS A 226 -1.08 -16.69 6.26
N TYR A 227 -1.46 -15.54 6.80
CA TYR A 227 -2.26 -15.47 8.00
C TYR A 227 -3.59 -16.23 7.86
N THR A 228 -4.30 -15.97 6.76
CA THR A 228 -5.59 -16.64 6.50
C THR A 228 -5.47 -18.11 6.09
N ASN A 229 -4.33 -18.54 5.53
CA ASN A 229 -4.05 -19.93 5.14
C ASN A 229 -3.58 -20.83 6.27
N ILE A 230 -2.78 -20.33 7.22
CA ILE A 230 -2.36 -21.07 8.42
C ILE A 230 -3.59 -21.66 9.13
N VAL A 231 -4.72 -20.96 9.03
CA VAL A 231 -6.00 -21.37 9.61
C VAL A 231 -6.80 -22.33 8.70
N ASN A 232 -6.60 -22.31 7.38
CA ASN A 232 -7.54 -22.91 6.41
C ASN A 232 -6.96 -23.93 5.40
N ARG A 233 -5.65 -24.19 5.37
CA ARG A 233 -4.99 -25.27 4.58
C ARG A 233 -5.28 -25.35 3.06
N TYR A 234 -5.73 -24.27 2.41
CA TYR A 234 -6.02 -24.27 0.97
C TYR A 234 -5.63 -22.96 0.29
N SER A 235 -4.34 -22.77 -0.01
CA SER A 235 -3.85 -22.18 -1.26
C SER A 235 -2.32 -22.35 -1.35
N GLY A 236 -1.75 -22.30 -2.55
CA GLY A 236 -0.32 -22.05 -2.70
C GLY A 236 0.02 -20.64 -2.21
N PHE A 237 1.25 -20.44 -1.71
CA PHE A 237 1.75 -19.10 -1.43
C PHE A 237 2.20 -18.45 -2.72
N SER A 238 1.64 -17.28 -3.04
CA SER A 238 2.13 -16.51 -4.17
C SER A 238 3.54 -15.97 -3.87
N GLY A 239 4.45 -16.08 -4.83
CA GLY A 239 5.67 -15.29 -4.84
C GLY A 239 5.37 -13.83 -5.21
N TYR A 240 6.36 -12.95 -5.16
CA TYR A 240 6.20 -11.62 -5.75
C TYR A 240 7.47 -11.07 -6.36
N GLU A 241 7.28 -10.26 -7.39
CA GLU A 241 8.35 -9.52 -8.07
C GLU A 241 7.94 -8.09 -8.38
N TYR A 242 8.94 -7.30 -8.75
CA TYR A 242 8.75 -5.93 -9.14
C TYR A 242 9.19 -5.71 -10.58
N VAL A 243 8.59 -4.70 -11.20
CA VAL A 243 9.10 -4.04 -12.40
C VAL A 243 9.15 -2.56 -12.14
N ARG A 244 9.95 -1.80 -12.89
CA ARG A 244 10.02 -0.35 -12.79
C ARG A 244 9.76 0.25 -14.15
N PHE A 245 8.61 0.92 -14.26
CA PHE A 245 8.19 1.60 -15.47
C PHE A 245 7.25 2.75 -15.11
N SER A 246 7.52 3.95 -15.63
CA SER A 246 6.58 5.06 -15.61
C SER A 246 6.61 5.75 -16.96
N LYS A 247 5.43 5.93 -17.56
CA LYS A 247 5.29 6.71 -18.81
C LYS A 247 5.34 8.21 -18.56
N TYR A 248 4.90 8.65 -17.40
CA TYR A 248 4.63 10.06 -17.12
C TYR A 248 5.70 10.73 -16.27
N ASP A 249 6.61 9.93 -15.71
CA ASP A 249 7.63 10.43 -14.83
C ASP A 249 9.02 10.06 -15.34
N ASN A 250 9.63 11.02 -16.03
CA ASN A 250 10.97 10.95 -16.60
C ASN A 250 12.09 11.08 -15.56
N THR A 251 11.76 11.34 -14.28
CA THR A 251 12.74 11.41 -13.20
C THR A 251 13.09 10.03 -12.64
N HIS A 252 12.36 8.99 -13.05
CA HIS A 252 12.60 7.63 -12.61
C HIS A 252 13.77 6.99 -13.35
N TYR A 253 14.93 7.00 -12.69
CA TYR A 253 16.08 6.22 -13.12
C TYR A 253 15.83 4.70 -12.93
N CYS A 254 16.25 3.91 -13.91
CA CYS A 254 16.42 2.46 -13.86
C CYS A 254 17.40 2.08 -14.98
N GLU A 255 18.49 1.37 -14.66
CA GLU A 255 19.50 0.97 -15.65
C GLU A 255 18.95 0.00 -16.70
N LEU A 256 18.08 -0.92 -16.27
CA LEU A 256 17.46 -1.90 -17.15
C LEU A 256 16.19 -1.34 -17.77
N SER A 257 16.07 -1.49 -19.08
CA SER A 257 14.82 -1.17 -19.78
C SER A 257 13.70 -2.13 -19.32
N LEU A 258 12.43 -1.73 -19.47
CA LEU A 258 11.30 -2.61 -19.16
C LEU A 258 11.41 -3.98 -19.88
N PRO A 259 11.74 -4.05 -21.20
CA PRO A 259 12.00 -5.33 -21.87
C PRO A 259 13.08 -6.17 -21.19
N ASP A 260 14.19 -5.57 -20.74
CA ASP A 260 15.29 -6.31 -20.09
C ASP A 260 14.87 -6.84 -18.72
N GLN A 261 14.17 -6.02 -17.92
CA GLN A 261 13.61 -6.43 -16.63
C GLN A 261 12.66 -7.62 -16.78
N VAL A 262 11.75 -7.56 -17.76
CA VAL A 262 10.78 -8.63 -18.03
C VAL A 262 11.47 -9.87 -18.60
N HIS A 263 12.51 -9.72 -19.42
CA HIS A 263 13.29 -10.84 -19.91
C HIS A 263 13.91 -11.64 -18.76
N LEU A 264 14.51 -10.95 -17.77
CA LEU A 264 15.06 -11.59 -16.57
C LEU A 264 13.99 -12.37 -15.80
N LEU A 265 12.78 -11.83 -15.64
CA LEU A 265 11.66 -12.56 -15.03
C LEU A 265 11.30 -13.82 -15.82
N GLY A 266 11.28 -13.74 -17.15
CA GLY A 266 11.04 -14.89 -18.03
C GLY A 266 12.10 -15.99 -17.94
N THR A 267 13.31 -15.69 -17.42
CA THR A 267 14.33 -16.71 -17.13
C THR A 267 14.15 -17.39 -15.76
N GLN A 268 13.40 -16.77 -14.86
CA GLN A 268 13.22 -17.23 -13.47
C GLN A 268 11.95 -18.04 -13.30
N TYR A 269 10.90 -17.69 -14.04
CA TYR A 269 9.57 -18.28 -13.94
C TYR A 269 9.16 -18.96 -15.25
N PRO A 270 8.45 -20.10 -15.21
CA PRO A 270 8.00 -20.78 -16.42
C PRO A 270 6.87 -20.01 -17.13
N GLU A 271 6.70 -20.24 -18.44
CA GLU A 271 5.74 -19.52 -19.29
C GLU A 271 4.27 -19.64 -18.81
N ASN A 272 3.92 -20.75 -18.16
CA ASN A 272 2.58 -21.03 -17.65
C ASN A 272 2.29 -20.45 -16.25
N THR A 273 3.22 -19.68 -15.69
CA THR A 273 3.03 -18.98 -14.41
C THR A 273 1.79 -18.09 -14.49
N ASN A 274 0.89 -18.23 -13.50
CA ASN A 274 -0.26 -17.36 -13.32
C ASN A 274 0.16 -16.07 -12.61
N ILE A 275 0.11 -14.95 -13.32
CA ILE A 275 0.60 -13.65 -12.85
C ILE A 275 -0.57 -12.73 -12.52
N LEU A 276 -0.56 -12.16 -11.32
CA LEU A 276 -1.35 -10.98 -10.97
C LEU A 276 -0.49 -9.73 -11.09
N LEU A 277 -0.65 -8.96 -12.16
CA LEU A 277 -0.04 -7.63 -12.30
C LEU A 277 -0.91 -6.59 -11.58
N ILE A 278 -0.43 -6.03 -10.48
CA ILE A 278 -1.20 -5.10 -9.65
C ILE A 278 -0.50 -3.77 -9.42
N ASP A 279 -1.21 -2.67 -9.69
CA ASP A 279 -0.77 -1.29 -9.51
C ASP A 279 -1.55 -0.60 -8.38
N ASP A 280 -0.99 0.45 -7.80
CA ASP A 280 -1.64 1.17 -6.70
C ASP A 280 -2.81 2.02 -7.19
N ASN A 281 -2.63 2.70 -8.31
CA ASN A 281 -3.68 3.50 -8.90
C ASN A 281 -3.64 3.39 -10.42
N THR A 282 -4.78 3.65 -11.05
CA THR A 282 -4.85 3.74 -12.52
C THR A 282 -5.66 4.93 -12.99
N GLY A 283 -5.05 5.73 -13.85
CA GLY A 283 -5.73 6.74 -14.67
C GLY A 283 -5.94 6.21 -16.09
N THR A 284 -5.01 6.52 -17.00
CA THR A 284 -5.05 6.07 -18.40
C THR A 284 -4.76 4.58 -18.61
N ALA A 285 -4.46 3.83 -17.55
CA ALA A 285 -3.99 2.44 -17.58
C ALA A 285 -2.71 2.19 -18.39
N THR A 286 -2.01 3.23 -18.87
CA THR A 286 -0.88 3.01 -19.79
C THR A 286 0.29 2.28 -19.12
N THR A 287 0.59 2.55 -17.85
CA THR A 287 1.65 1.87 -17.10
C THR A 287 1.42 0.36 -17.06
N ILE A 288 0.29 -0.07 -16.49
CA ILE A 288 -0.12 -1.48 -16.48
C ILE A 288 -0.12 -2.08 -17.89
N LYS A 289 -0.69 -1.38 -18.88
CA LYS A 289 -0.79 -1.90 -20.26
C LYS A 289 0.57 -2.18 -20.87
N SER A 290 1.51 -1.24 -20.74
CA SER A 290 2.86 -1.42 -21.26
C SER A 290 3.59 -2.58 -20.58
N ILE A 291 3.43 -2.73 -19.27
CA ILE A 291 4.01 -3.86 -18.53
C ILE A 291 3.36 -5.18 -18.97
N LYS A 292 2.03 -5.26 -19.06
CA LYS A 292 1.29 -6.45 -19.53
C LYS A 292 1.75 -6.88 -20.91
N GLN A 293 1.91 -5.93 -21.84
CA GLN A 293 2.38 -6.19 -23.21
C GLN A 293 3.78 -6.81 -23.26
N GLU A 294 4.69 -6.35 -22.41
CA GLU A 294 6.03 -6.93 -22.32
C GLU A 294 5.99 -8.32 -21.66
N LEU A 295 5.23 -8.48 -20.58
CA LEU A 295 5.05 -9.77 -19.89
C LEU A 295 4.44 -10.84 -20.82
N LEU A 296 3.49 -10.48 -21.68
CA LEU A 296 2.84 -11.39 -22.64
C LEU A 296 3.82 -12.02 -23.65
N LYS A 297 5.05 -11.52 -23.78
CA LYS A 297 6.10 -12.13 -24.60
C LYS A 297 6.68 -13.39 -23.96
N TYR A 298 6.56 -13.55 -22.65
CA TYR A 298 7.16 -14.64 -21.87
C TYR A 298 6.16 -15.43 -21.04
N PHE A 299 4.96 -14.89 -20.79
CA PHE A 299 3.93 -15.51 -19.95
C PHE A 299 2.57 -15.52 -20.64
N LYS A 300 1.80 -16.58 -20.43
CA LYS A 300 0.46 -16.75 -21.04
C LYS A 300 -0.68 -16.22 -20.16
N ASN A 301 -0.54 -16.32 -18.85
CA ASN A 301 -1.63 -16.13 -17.91
C ASN A 301 -1.40 -14.88 -17.07
N ILE A 302 -1.83 -13.71 -17.58
CA ILE A 302 -1.64 -12.43 -16.90
C ILE A 302 -2.97 -11.74 -16.66
N SER A 303 -3.27 -11.58 -15.39
CA SER A 303 -4.37 -10.82 -14.83
C SER A 303 -3.91 -9.41 -14.45
N THR A 304 -4.68 -8.37 -14.78
CA THR A 304 -4.39 -6.99 -14.36
C THR A 304 -5.32 -6.48 -13.28
N CYS A 305 -4.75 -5.86 -12.26
CA CYS A 305 -5.46 -5.27 -11.14
C CYS A 305 -4.97 -3.85 -10.84
N ALA A 306 -5.87 -2.96 -10.43
CA ALA A 306 -5.49 -1.69 -9.82
C ALA A 306 -6.33 -1.43 -8.56
N LEU A 307 -5.69 -0.91 -7.49
CA LEU A 307 -6.40 -0.63 -6.24
C LEU A 307 -7.29 0.59 -6.38
N GLU A 308 -6.74 1.76 -6.72
CA GLU A 308 -7.51 3.00 -6.84
C GLU A 308 -7.72 3.45 -8.29
N TYR A 309 -8.77 4.24 -8.49
CA TYR A 309 -9.03 4.91 -9.76
C TYR A 309 -8.68 6.40 -9.68
N TYR A 310 -7.70 6.84 -10.46
CA TYR A 310 -7.22 8.22 -10.47
C TYR A 310 -8.06 9.12 -11.39
N TRP A 311 -9.25 9.51 -10.93
CA TRP A 311 -10.17 10.35 -11.69
C TRP A 311 -9.75 11.83 -11.79
N GLU A 312 -8.94 12.30 -10.83
CA GLU A 312 -8.54 13.71 -10.70
C GLU A 312 -7.79 14.24 -11.92
N GLY A 313 -7.01 13.39 -12.60
CA GLY A 313 -6.30 13.75 -13.82
C GLY A 313 -7.20 14.38 -14.88
N LYS A 314 -8.44 13.89 -15.04
CA LYS A 314 -9.43 14.48 -15.98
C LYS A 314 -10.09 15.76 -15.49
N ILE A 315 -10.15 15.99 -14.18
CA ILE A 315 -10.80 17.18 -13.63
C ILE A 315 -9.86 18.39 -13.69
N PHE A 316 -8.56 18.16 -13.50
CA PHE A 316 -7.57 19.23 -13.48
C PHE A 316 -6.85 19.47 -14.81
N ARG A 317 -6.91 18.52 -15.76
CA ARG A 317 -6.29 18.65 -17.10
C ARG A 317 -7.31 18.32 -18.19
N THR A 318 -7.72 19.33 -18.96
CA THR A 318 -8.71 19.21 -20.04
C THR A 318 -8.24 18.34 -21.21
N ASP A 319 -6.94 18.12 -21.33
CA ASP A 319 -6.25 17.32 -22.35
C ASP A 319 -5.83 15.92 -21.84
N TYR A 320 -6.23 15.54 -20.62
CA TYR A 320 -5.90 14.22 -20.10
C TYR A 320 -6.59 13.12 -20.95
N PRO A 321 -5.85 12.08 -21.41
CA PRO A 321 -6.42 11.04 -22.26
C PRO A 321 -7.65 10.37 -21.64
N ALA A 322 -8.52 9.85 -22.51
CA ALA A 322 -9.63 9.01 -22.06
C ALA A 322 -9.09 7.80 -21.29
N PHE A 323 -9.78 7.44 -20.21
CA PHE A 323 -9.47 6.27 -19.40
C PHE A 323 -9.66 5.01 -20.23
N GLN A 324 -8.70 4.07 -20.17
CA GLN A 324 -8.72 2.79 -20.88
C GLN A 324 -8.93 1.65 -19.89
N LEU A 325 -10.14 1.57 -19.32
CA LEU A 325 -10.50 0.55 -18.31
C LEU A 325 -10.70 -0.85 -18.90
N ASP A 326 -10.81 -0.95 -20.23
CA ASP A 326 -10.85 -2.21 -20.98
C ASP A 326 -9.56 -3.05 -20.82
N GLU A 327 -8.47 -2.44 -20.37
CA GLU A 327 -7.17 -3.08 -20.19
C GLU A 327 -6.94 -3.60 -18.76
N ILE A 328 -7.87 -3.30 -17.85
CA ILE A 328 -7.81 -3.68 -16.43
C ILE A 328 -8.85 -4.78 -16.17
N ASP A 329 -8.39 -6.01 -15.93
CA ASP A 329 -9.25 -7.16 -15.67
C ASP A 329 -10.05 -6.96 -14.36
N LEU A 330 -9.47 -6.21 -13.42
CA LEU A 330 -10.04 -5.90 -12.12
C LEU A 330 -9.62 -4.52 -11.61
N ILE A 331 -10.57 -3.64 -11.34
CA ILE A 331 -10.28 -2.39 -10.61
C ILE A 331 -11.13 -2.36 -9.37
N THR A 332 -10.52 -2.06 -8.22
CA THR A 332 -11.34 -1.92 -7.03
C THR A 332 -12.06 -0.57 -7.05
N PRO A 333 -13.34 -0.53 -6.67
CA PRO A 333 -14.11 0.71 -6.52
C PRO A 333 -13.62 1.58 -5.37
N LEU A 334 -12.56 1.17 -4.65
CA LEU A 334 -12.02 1.91 -3.54
C LEU A 334 -11.34 3.15 -4.09
N CYS A 335 -12.11 4.23 -4.06
CA CYS A 335 -11.59 5.57 -3.95
C CYS A 335 -11.69 5.97 -2.47
N TYR A 336 -11.20 5.15 -1.53
CA TYR A 336 -11.38 5.38 -0.08
C TYR A 336 -10.93 6.78 0.31
N ARG A 337 -9.78 7.18 -0.24
CA ARG A 337 -9.20 8.52 -0.23
C ARG A 337 -10.23 9.63 -0.56
N TYR A 338 -11.13 9.38 -1.52
CA TYR A 338 -12.14 10.35 -1.98
C TYR A 338 -13.54 10.15 -1.38
N PHE A 339 -13.88 8.95 -0.88
CA PHE A 339 -15.08 8.72 -0.08
C PHE A 339 -15.01 9.45 1.26
N LYS A 340 -13.86 9.42 1.93
CA LYS A 340 -13.66 10.14 3.20
C LYS A 340 -13.73 11.67 3.03
N ILE A 341 -13.09 12.22 1.98
CA ILE A 341 -13.21 13.64 1.63
C ILE A 341 -14.68 14.01 1.36
N LEU A 342 -15.44 13.15 0.67
CA LEU A 342 -16.85 13.40 0.44
C LEU A 342 -17.63 13.38 1.76
N GLU A 343 -17.46 12.37 2.60
CA GLU A 343 -18.20 12.28 3.87
C GLU A 343 -17.91 13.46 4.78
N GLU A 344 -16.64 13.85 4.94
CA GLU A 344 -16.22 15.04 5.68
C GLU A 344 -16.87 16.32 5.08
N HIS A 345 -17.02 16.40 3.75
CA HIS A 345 -17.70 17.51 3.09
C HIS A 345 -19.23 17.49 3.26
N LEU A 346 -19.87 16.32 3.17
CA LEU A 346 -21.30 16.15 3.41
C LEU A 346 -21.66 16.44 4.87
N GLU A 347 -20.78 16.06 5.79
CA GLU A 347 -20.93 16.34 7.22
C GLU A 347 -20.72 17.82 7.53
N PHE A 348 -19.74 18.47 6.90
CA PHE A 348 -19.59 19.94 6.92
C PHE A 348 -20.86 20.65 6.42
N LEU A 349 -21.38 20.24 5.25
CA LEU A 349 -22.60 20.82 4.67
C LEU A 349 -23.84 20.61 5.55
N LYS A 350 -23.92 19.48 6.25
CA LYS A 350 -25.02 19.18 7.19
C LYS A 350 -24.92 19.96 8.49
N ASN A 351 -23.71 20.15 9.01
CA ASN A 351 -23.50 20.64 10.37
C ASN A 351 -23.07 22.12 10.45
N GLY A 352 -22.74 22.76 9.31
CA GLY A 352 -22.47 24.19 9.20
C GLY A 352 -21.30 24.70 10.06
N LYS A 353 -20.50 23.79 10.62
CA LYS A 353 -19.31 24.10 11.42
C LYS A 353 -18.08 23.87 10.58
N ASP A 354 -17.15 24.82 10.66
CA ASP A 354 -15.79 24.73 10.13
C ASP A 354 -15.04 23.56 10.81
N ILE A 355 -15.22 22.35 10.29
CA ILE A 355 -14.29 21.25 10.56
C ILE A 355 -13.08 21.59 9.72
N ASN A 356 -11.98 22.05 10.34
CA ASN A 356 -10.68 22.39 9.76
C ASN A 356 -10.48 21.83 8.33
N PHE A 357 -11.06 22.55 7.35
CA PHE A 357 -11.15 22.05 6.00
C PHE A 357 -9.80 22.34 5.36
N ARG A 358 -8.93 21.31 5.25
CA ARG A 358 -7.54 21.47 4.77
C ARG A 358 -7.41 21.89 3.30
N TYR A 359 -8.51 22.21 2.61
CA TYR A 359 -8.53 22.45 1.17
C TYR A 359 -9.26 23.76 0.83
N ASP A 360 -8.54 24.69 0.19
CA ASP A 360 -9.08 25.96 -0.30
C ASP A 360 -10.31 25.75 -1.21
N LEU A 361 -11.43 26.35 -0.78
CA LEU A 361 -12.81 26.17 -1.28
C LEU A 361 -13.07 26.54 -2.75
N ILE A 362 -12.09 27.06 -3.50
CA ILE A 362 -12.36 27.71 -4.81
C ILE A 362 -12.30 26.73 -6.00
N LYS A 363 -11.86 25.47 -5.83
CA LYS A 363 -11.75 24.50 -6.95
C LYS A 363 -12.61 23.23 -6.87
N PHE A 364 -13.50 23.11 -5.89
CA PHE A 364 -14.27 21.87 -5.66
C PHE A 364 -15.73 21.88 -6.16
N SER A 365 -16.19 22.95 -6.81
CA SER A 365 -17.55 23.06 -7.38
C SER A 365 -17.88 22.06 -8.51
N LYS A 366 -16.95 21.17 -8.87
CA LYS A 366 -17.13 20.08 -9.84
C LYS A 366 -17.45 18.72 -9.20
N ILE A 367 -17.44 18.58 -7.87
CA ILE A 367 -17.70 17.30 -7.17
C ILE A 367 -19.11 16.75 -7.42
N ASN A 368 -20.11 17.61 -7.67
CA ASN A 368 -21.46 17.14 -8.05
C ASN A 368 -21.46 16.28 -9.34
N MET A 369 -20.40 16.32 -10.15
CA MET A 369 -20.26 15.43 -11.31
C MET A 369 -19.84 13.99 -10.97
N ILE A 370 -19.27 13.74 -9.78
CA ILE A 370 -18.72 12.43 -9.41
C ILE A 370 -19.81 11.55 -8.79
N TYR A 371 -20.74 12.13 -8.04
CA TYR A 371 -21.81 11.39 -7.35
C TYR A 371 -23.12 11.28 -8.14
N ASP A 372 -23.48 12.28 -8.96
CA ASP A 372 -24.76 12.21 -9.67
C ASP A 372 -24.73 11.40 -10.98
N LYS A 373 -23.57 10.86 -11.41
CA LYS A 373 -23.48 10.20 -12.74
C LYS A 373 -22.59 8.97 -12.91
N ILE A 374 -22.02 8.37 -11.87
CA ILE A 374 -21.40 7.03 -12.03
C ILE A 374 -21.96 6.09 -10.96
N ASP A 375 -23.14 5.55 -11.23
CA ASP A 375 -23.48 4.24 -10.69
C ASP A 375 -22.43 3.28 -11.25
N TYR A 376 -21.46 2.89 -10.42
CA TYR A 376 -20.37 2.02 -10.83
C TYR A 376 -20.90 0.68 -11.35
N SER A 377 -22.04 0.20 -10.83
CA SER A 377 -22.72 -0.98 -11.38
C SER A 377 -23.28 -0.69 -12.77
N LEU A 378 -23.89 0.48 -12.99
CA LEU A 378 -24.35 0.94 -14.31
C LEU A 378 -23.17 1.13 -15.30
N TYR A 379 -22.05 1.67 -14.84
CA TYR A 379 -20.84 1.85 -15.64
C TYR A 379 -20.27 0.50 -16.08
N ILE A 380 -20.09 -0.44 -15.15
CA ILE A 380 -19.67 -1.81 -15.44
C ILE A 380 -20.70 -2.50 -16.34
N ASN A 381 -21.99 -2.29 -16.12
CA ASN A 381 -23.06 -2.82 -16.96
C ASN A 381 -22.98 -2.33 -18.41
N ASN A 382 -22.55 -1.09 -18.62
CA ASN A 382 -22.50 -0.42 -19.93
C ASN A 382 -21.18 -0.63 -20.68
N ASN A 383 -20.07 -0.88 -19.98
CA ASN A 383 -18.73 -0.89 -20.56
C ASN A 383 -18.02 -2.26 -20.50
N CYS A 384 -18.41 -3.18 -19.60
CA CYS A 384 -17.88 -4.54 -19.58
C CYS A 384 -18.78 -5.47 -20.40
N THR A 385 -18.25 -5.97 -21.52
CA THR A 385 -18.97 -6.84 -22.45
C THR A 385 -18.96 -8.32 -22.01
N GLU A 386 -17.93 -8.74 -21.27
CA GLU A 386 -17.79 -10.11 -20.80
C GLU A 386 -18.57 -10.35 -19.51
N THR A 387 -19.50 -11.32 -19.52
CA THR A 387 -20.43 -11.55 -18.40
C THR A 387 -19.73 -12.07 -17.13
N SER A 388 -18.74 -12.95 -17.28
CA SER A 388 -17.90 -13.49 -16.19
C SER A 388 -17.15 -12.38 -15.45
N THR A 389 -16.43 -11.54 -16.18
CA THR A 389 -15.66 -10.40 -15.66
C THR A 389 -16.58 -9.38 -14.98
N LYS A 390 -17.72 -9.08 -15.60
CA LYS A 390 -18.76 -8.24 -15.03
C LYS A 390 -19.31 -8.77 -13.69
N THR A 391 -19.70 -10.04 -13.62
CA THR A 391 -20.20 -10.66 -12.38
C THR A 391 -19.14 -10.63 -11.28
N ARG A 392 -17.87 -10.86 -11.64
CA ARG A 392 -16.74 -10.82 -10.71
C ARG A 392 -16.56 -9.43 -10.11
N ILE A 393 -16.49 -8.39 -10.93
CA ILE A 393 -16.33 -7.00 -10.48
C ILE A 393 -17.48 -6.59 -9.55
N LEU A 394 -18.72 -6.94 -9.89
CA LEU A 394 -19.88 -6.65 -9.05
C LEU A 394 -19.85 -7.39 -7.70
N SER A 395 -19.35 -8.64 -7.67
CA SER A 395 -19.15 -9.39 -6.41
C SER A 395 -18.12 -8.68 -5.53
N ILE A 396 -16.98 -8.30 -6.10
CA ILE A 396 -15.90 -7.57 -5.41
C ILE A 396 -16.40 -6.23 -4.87
N TYR A 397 -17.17 -5.48 -5.65
CA TYR A 397 -17.82 -4.24 -5.21
C TYR A 397 -18.75 -4.46 -4.01
N LYS A 398 -19.54 -5.53 -4.03
CA LYS A 398 -20.42 -5.88 -2.91
C LYS A 398 -19.61 -6.25 -1.66
N ARG A 399 -18.54 -7.04 -1.79
CA ARG A 399 -17.66 -7.40 -0.67
C ARG A 399 -17.02 -6.16 -0.06
N ILE A 400 -16.56 -5.23 -0.89
CA ILE A 400 -16.00 -3.95 -0.43
C ILE A 400 -17.01 -3.18 0.39
N LYS A 401 -18.26 -3.04 -0.08
CA LYS A 401 -19.33 -2.43 0.72
C LYS A 401 -19.55 -3.14 2.05
N GLU A 402 -19.55 -4.47 2.05
CA GLU A 402 -19.72 -5.25 3.28
C GLU A 402 -18.56 -5.04 4.27
N VAL A 403 -17.32 -4.97 3.79
CA VAL A 403 -16.14 -4.71 4.61
C VAL A 403 -16.13 -3.26 5.11
N MET A 404 -16.41 -2.30 4.23
CA MET A 404 -16.43 -0.87 4.56
C MET A 404 -17.50 -0.54 5.61
N ASN A 405 -18.67 -1.20 5.62
CA ASN A 405 -19.69 -0.98 6.65
C ASN A 405 -19.25 -1.34 8.09
N LYS A 406 -18.01 -1.82 8.28
CA LYS A 406 -17.40 -2.15 9.58
C LYS A 406 -16.41 -1.09 10.07
N PHE A 407 -15.98 -0.19 9.20
CA PHE A 407 -15.06 0.91 9.44
C PHE A 407 -15.82 2.22 9.29
#